data_AF-A0A5D0G2T0-F1
#
_entry.id   AF-A0A5D0G2T0-F1
#
_cell.length_a   1.000
_cell.length_b   1.000
_cell.length_c   1.000
_cell.angle_alpha   90.00
_cell.angle_beta   90.00
_cell.angle_gamma   90.00
#
_symmetry.space_group_name_H-M   'P 1'
#
loop_
_entity.id
_entity.type
_entity.pdbx_description
1 polymer ?
#
loop_
_entity_poly.entity_id
_entity_poly.type
_entity_poly.pdbx_seq_one_letter_code
_entity_poly.pdbx_strand_id
1 'polypeptide(L)'
;MQYHIETNRIILRELRSLDLDGLFELDSDLDVHKYLGNKPVKTREESIRILESVFNQYKERGIGRFAVIEKSSGDFVGWSGIRFNTEYNMNC
;
A
#
# COMPACT_ATOMS: atom_id res chain seq x y z
N MET A 1 -8.65 3.16 -16.54
CA MET A 1 -8.41 3.00 -15.09
C MET A 1 -9.28 1.84 -14.63
N GLN A 2 -8.72 0.74 -14.13
CA GLN A 2 -9.53 -0.33 -13.54
C GLN A 2 -9.61 -0.09 -12.03
N TYR A 3 -10.83 0.04 -11.51
CA TYR A 3 -11.11 0.20 -10.08
C TYR A 3 -11.65 -1.12 -9.56
N HIS A 4 -11.10 -1.61 -8.45
CA HIS A 4 -11.53 -2.88 -7.86
C HIS A 4 -12.69 -2.67 -6.89
N ILE A 5 -12.65 -1.59 -6.09
CA ILE A 5 -13.71 -1.25 -5.15
C ILE A 5 -13.86 0.28 -5.12
N GLU A 6 -15.11 0.75 -5.09
CA GLU A 6 -15.45 2.16 -5.01
C GLU A 6 -16.51 2.38 -3.93
N THR A 7 -16.33 3.43 -3.13
CA THR A 7 -17.31 3.87 -2.13
C THR A 7 -17.67 5.34 -2.36
N ASN A 8 -18.51 5.92 -1.52
CA ASN A 8 -18.86 7.35 -1.63
C ASN A 8 -17.65 8.29 -1.50
N ARG A 9 -16.59 7.90 -0.78
CA ARG A 9 -15.44 8.79 -0.47
C ARG A 9 -14.10 8.30 -1.03
N ILE A 10 -13.94 6.98 -1.20
CA ILE A 10 -12.66 6.37 -1.57
C ILE A 10 -12.76 5.46 -2.77
N ILE A 11 -11.63 5.31 -3.46
CA ILE A 11 -11.39 4.39 -4.57
C ILE A 11 -10.23 3.48 -4.19
N LEU A 12 -10.42 2.16 -4.33
CA LEU A 12 -9.36 1.17 -4.23
C LEU A 12 -8.97 0.73 -5.65
N ARG A 13 -7.72 1.00 -6.01
CA ARG A 13 -7.14 0.65 -7.30
C ARG A 13 -5.77 0.00 -7.14
N GLU A 14 -5.30 -0.65 -8.19
CA GLU A 14 -3.92 -1.14 -8.24
C GLU A 14 -2.91 -0.01 -7.96
N LEU A 15 -1.91 -0.36 -7.17
CA LEU A 15 -0.74 0.48 -6.91
C LEU A 15 0.00 0.77 -8.21
N ARG A 16 0.65 1.93 -8.28
CA ARG A 16 1.45 2.38 -9.42
C ARG A 16 2.79 2.89 -8.94
N SER A 17 3.75 2.98 -9.84
CA SER A 17 5.05 3.61 -9.57
C SER A 17 4.94 5.06 -9.10
N LEU A 18 3.86 5.75 -9.46
CA LEU A 18 3.56 7.12 -9.01
C LEU A 18 3.13 7.20 -7.54
N ASP A 19 2.64 6.09 -6.96
CA ASP A 19 2.21 6.05 -5.56
C ASP A 19 3.39 5.83 -4.60
N LEU A 20 4.61 5.68 -5.13
CA LEU A 20 5.82 5.41 -4.35
C LEU A 20 6.07 6.49 -3.29
N ASP A 21 5.88 7.76 -3.65
CA ASP A 21 6.17 8.87 -2.74
C ASP A 21 5.14 8.91 -1.61
N GLY A 22 3.85 8.67 -1.90
CA GLY A 22 2.80 8.56 -0.86
C GLY A 22 2.95 7.32 0.02
N LEU A 23 3.45 6.21 -0.54
CA LEU A 23 3.77 5.00 0.23
C LEU A 23 4.95 5.26 1.17
N PHE A 24 6.00 5.93 0.70
CA PHE A 24 7.15 6.30 1.52
C PHE A 24 6.78 7.28 2.62
N GLU A 25 5.97 8.30 2.33
CA GLU A 25 5.49 9.26 3.34
C GLU A 25 4.69 8.55 4.44
N LEU A 26 3.74 7.69 4.07
CA LEU A 26 2.96 6.91 5.02
C LEU A 26 3.84 5.95 5.84
N ASP A 27 4.75 5.22 5.18
CA ASP A 27 5.53 4.19 5.85
C ASP A 27 6.73 4.74 6.63
N SER A 28 7.15 5.98 6.38
CA SER A 28 8.20 6.66 7.16
C SER A 28 7.65 7.35 8.41
N ASP A 29 6.33 7.51 8.52
CA ASP A 29 5.68 8.09 9.69
C ASP A 29 5.76 7.15 10.91
N LEU A 30 6.34 7.68 11.99
CA LEU A 30 6.51 6.99 13.27
C LEU A 30 5.18 6.71 13.96
N ASP A 31 4.19 7.60 13.83
CA ASP A 31 2.88 7.42 14.45
C ASP A 31 2.09 6.31 13.75
N VAL A 32 2.29 6.13 12.44
CA VAL A 32 1.73 5.00 11.67
C VAL A 32 2.36 3.69 12.13
N HIS A 33 3.68 3.67 12.32
CA HIS A 33 4.41 2.46 12.69
C HIS A 33 4.36 2.09 14.18
N LYS A 34 3.78 2.95 15.02
CA LYS A 34 3.67 2.76 16.47
C LYS A 34 3.11 1.40 16.88
N TYR A 35 2.16 0.86 16.11
CA TYR A 35 1.54 -0.45 16.33
C TYR A 35 1.80 -1.46 15.20
N LEU A 36 2.78 -1.17 14.33
CA LEU A 36 3.19 -2.04 13.21
C LEU A 36 4.63 -2.53 13.41
N GLY A 37 4.96 -2.93 14.63
CA GLY A 37 6.30 -3.40 14.99
C GLY A 37 7.38 -2.31 15.08
N ASN A 38 7.01 -1.02 15.02
CA ASN A 38 7.89 0.15 15.20
C ASN A 38 9.14 0.16 14.29
N LYS A 39 8.99 -0.32 13.06
CA LYS A 39 10.03 -0.33 12.02
C LYS A 39 9.58 0.52 10.84
N PRO A 40 9.56 1.85 10.97
CA PRO A 40 9.26 2.73 9.85
C PRO A 40 10.27 2.51 8.73
N VAL A 41 9.79 2.66 7.50
CA VAL A 41 10.65 2.66 6.32
C VAL A 41 11.60 3.86 6.40
N LYS A 42 12.89 3.61 6.21
CA LYS A 42 13.93 4.64 6.33
C LYS A 42 14.42 5.14 4.98
N THR A 43 14.27 4.33 3.93
CA THR A 43 14.77 4.67 2.61
C THR A 43 13.76 4.39 1.51
N ARG A 44 13.85 5.14 0.41
CA ARG A 44 12.95 4.99 -0.73
C ARG A 44 13.09 3.61 -1.39
N GLU A 45 14.27 3.00 -1.31
CA GLU A 45 14.53 1.64 -1.81
C GLU A 45 13.72 0.58 -1.08
N GLU A 46 13.45 0.76 0.21
CA GLU A 46 12.55 -0.13 0.96
C GLU A 46 11.11 -0.04 0.43
N SER A 47 10.61 1.18 0.19
CA SER A 47 9.29 1.38 -0.43
C SER A 47 9.23 0.82 -1.86
N ILE A 48 10.32 0.92 -2.64
CA ILE A 48 10.40 0.29 -3.97
C ILE A 48 10.27 -1.23 -3.84
N ARG A 49 11.00 -1.87 -2.92
CA ARG A 49 10.89 -3.32 -2.70
C ARG A 49 9.49 -3.75 -2.30
N ILE A 50 8.82 -2.96 -1.46
CA ILE A 50 7.42 -3.19 -1.08
C ILE A 50 6.52 -3.12 -2.31
N LEU A 51 6.68 -2.08 -3.14
CA LEU A 51 5.90 -1.87 -4.34
C LEU A 51 6.10 -3.01 -5.36
N GLU A 52 7.35 -3.44 -5.58
CA GLU A 52 7.69 -4.58 -6.43
C GLU A 52 7.07 -5.89 -5.91
N SER A 53 7.09 -6.11 -4.59
CA SER A 53 6.42 -7.26 -3.98
C SER A 53 4.92 -7.26 -4.25
N VAL A 54 4.27 -6.10 -4.18
CA VAL A 54 2.85 -5.97 -4.53
C VAL A 54 2.60 -6.24 -6.02
N PHE A 55 3.44 -5.72 -6.92
CA PHE A 55 3.32 -5.98 -8.35
C PHE A 55 3.48 -7.47 -8.70
N ASN A 56 4.40 -8.15 -8.02
CA ASN A 56 4.54 -9.60 -8.16
C ASN A 56 3.28 -10.34 -7.67
N GLN A 57 2.66 -9.90 -6.57
CA GLN A 57 1.38 -10.48 -6.11
C GLN A 57 0.26 -10.30 -7.12
N TYR A 58 0.14 -9.12 -7.74
CA TYR A 58 -0.83 -8.90 -8.81
C TYR A 58 -0.58 -9.83 -10.00
N LYS A 59 0.69 -10.00 -10.41
CA LYS A 59 1.06 -10.86 -11.54
C LYS A 59 0.80 -12.34 -11.28
N GLU A 60 1.12 -12.82 -10.07
CA GLU A 60 1.00 -14.23 -9.72
C GLU A 60 -0.44 -14.63 -9.36
N ARG A 61 -1.19 -13.74 -8.71
CA ARG A 61 -2.44 -14.10 -8.03
C ARG A 61 -3.64 -13.25 -8.44
N GLY A 62 -3.42 -12.19 -9.23
CA GLY A 62 -4.46 -11.24 -9.65
C GLY A 62 -4.98 -10.34 -8.52
N ILE A 63 -4.42 -10.43 -7.31
CA ILE A 63 -4.86 -9.66 -6.13
C ILE A 63 -3.69 -9.32 -5.22
N GLY A 64 -3.79 -8.17 -4.56
CA GLY A 64 -2.82 -7.69 -3.57
C GLY A 64 -3.37 -6.49 -2.80
N ARG A 65 -2.50 -5.80 -2.07
CA ARG A 65 -2.86 -4.50 -1.46
C ARG A 65 -3.10 -3.48 -2.57
N PHE A 66 -4.16 -2.69 -2.45
CA PHE A 66 -4.54 -1.62 -3.37
C PHE A 66 -4.23 -0.25 -2.77
N ALA A 67 -3.97 0.73 -3.62
CA ALA A 67 -3.91 2.13 -3.23
C ALA A 67 -5.31 2.63 -2.89
N VAL A 68 -5.43 3.34 -1.77
CA VAL A 68 -6.64 4.05 -1.33
C VAL A 68 -6.51 5.49 -1.78
N ILE A 69 -7.40 5.91 -2.68
CA ILE A 69 -7.44 7.26 -3.21
C ILE A 69 -8.70 7.95 -2.70
N GLU A 70 -8.56 9.14 -2.15
CA GLU A 70 -9.70 9.99 -1.78
C GLU A 70 -10.29 10.64 -3.04
N LYS A 71 -11.62 10.59 -3.19
CA LYS A 71 -12.31 11.10 -4.38
C LYS A 71 -12.33 12.62 -4.49
N SER A 72 -12.40 13.33 -3.37
CA SER A 72 -12.53 14.80 -3.34
C SER A 72 -11.26 15.49 -3.79
N SER A 73 -10.11 15.01 -3.33
CA SER A 73 -8.79 15.56 -3.63
C SER A 73 -8.08 14.84 -4.77
N GLY A 74 -8.34 13.54 -4.94
CA GLY A 74 -7.54 12.66 -5.79
C GLY A 74 -6.26 12.16 -5.10
N ASP A 75 -6.10 12.46 -3.80
CA ASP A 75 -4.88 12.18 -3.06
C ASP A 75 -4.78 10.72 -2.61
N PHE A 76 -3.54 10.24 -2.51
CA PHE A 76 -3.23 8.96 -1.90
C PHE A 76 -3.33 9.10 -0.38
N VAL A 77 -4.24 8.34 0.23
CA VAL A 77 -4.47 8.36 1.69
C VAL A 77 -4.04 7.06 2.37
N GLY A 78 -3.46 6.14 1.60
CA GLY A 78 -2.87 4.91 2.10
C GLY A 78 -3.12 3.70 1.19
N TRP A 79 -3.05 2.51 1.77
CA TRP A 79 -3.18 1.25 1.07
C TRP A 79 -3.99 0.24 1.89
N SER A 80 -4.86 -0.50 1.22
CA SER A 80 -5.75 -1.49 1.83
C SER A 80 -6.14 -2.56 0.81
N GLY A 81 -6.76 -3.64 1.26
CA GLY A 81 -7.19 -4.74 0.39
C GLY A 81 -6.78 -6.09 0.95
N ILE A 82 -6.94 -7.15 0.17
CA ILE A 82 -6.65 -8.52 0.60
C ILE A 82 -5.33 -8.95 -0.02
N ARG A 83 -4.42 -9.46 0.82
CA ARG A 83 -3.18 -10.11 0.37
C ARG A 83 -3.15 -11.52 0.91
N PHE A 84 -2.74 -12.48 0.07
CA PHE A 84 -2.47 -13.82 0.56
C PHE A 84 -1.18 -13.78 1.38
N ASN A 85 -1.32 -13.95 2.69
CA ASN A 85 -0.20 -13.92 3.61
C ASN A 85 0.44 -15.30 3.70
N THR A 86 1.71 -15.38 3.33
CA THR A 86 2.55 -16.58 3.51
C THR A 86 3.60 -16.40 4.61
N GLU A 87 3.62 -15.24 5.26
CA GLU A 87 4.58 -14.91 6.32
C GLU A 87 4.15 -15.57 7.64
N TYR A 88 5.08 -16.28 8.28
CA TYR A 88 4.85 -16.98 9.55
C TYR A 88 4.89 -16.03 10.76
N ASN A 89 5.68 -14.95 10.69
CA ASN A 89 5.76 -13.92 11.72
C ASN A 89 5.04 -12.67 11.24
N MET A 90 3.92 -12.35 11.89
CA MET A 90 3.23 -11.07 11.66
C MET A 90 3.93 -9.96 12.44
N ASN A 91 4.14 -8.81 11.81
CA ASN A 91 4.60 -7.58 12.46
C ASN A 91 3.45 -6.94 13.26
N CYS A 92 2.87 -7.69 14.21
CA CYS A 92 1.95 -7.17 15.22
C CYS A 92 2.75 -6.58 16.38
#